data_AF-A0A7L7L5T4-F1
#
_entry.id   AF-A0A7L7L5T4-F1
#
_cell.length_a   1.000
_cell.length_b   1.000
_cell.length_c   1.000
_cell.angle_alpha   90.00
_cell.angle_beta   90.00
_cell.angle_gamma   90.00
#
_symmetry.space_group_name_H-M   'P 1'
#
loop_
_entity.id
_entity.type
_entity.pdbx_description
1 polymer ?
#
loop_
_entity_poly.entity_id
_entity_poly.type
_entity_poly.pdbx_seq_one_letter_code
_entity_poly.pdbx_strand_id
1 'polypeptide(L)'
;MVKQKLTGTIAVLTHTNEESLLVQQALWQQHVPARLILKEVGFSLRQLLKLKCFSHYLHTSIKKEVGFISEVDWQACKERVKCEIASSINLNLVLQVIEVYEKGSSPRRYWSEWQAYLQEVKAEDFFFPETSKVLVSTMHKAIGKEFDHVFLLLKEYKLTSEDRKRVVYVAITRARLSMRIHTDQFFFNQLRGPSLPLRMMLLSTRSPKPFSWNQA
;
A
#
# COMPACT_ATOMS: atom_id res chain seq x y z
N MET A 1 -10.06 -24.09 2.24
CA MET A 1 -9.97 -22.73 2.86
C MET A 1 -11.36 -22.13 2.89
N VAL A 2 -11.81 -21.58 4.02
CA VAL A 2 -13.15 -21.01 4.18
C VAL A 2 -13.27 -19.77 3.30
N LYS A 3 -14.13 -19.82 2.27
CA LYS A 3 -14.51 -18.69 1.40
C LYS A 3 -15.40 -17.71 2.16
N GLN A 4 -14.89 -17.08 3.21
CA GLN A 4 -15.55 -15.90 3.77
C GLN A 4 -15.08 -14.68 3.00
N LYS A 5 -16.04 -14.01 2.34
CA LYS A 5 -15.80 -12.72 1.68
C LYS A 5 -15.61 -11.69 2.79
N LEU A 6 -14.34 -11.40 3.13
CA LEU A 6 -14.00 -10.35 4.09
C LEU A 6 -14.41 -9.00 3.48
N THR A 7 -15.09 -8.17 4.26
CA THR A 7 -15.51 -6.82 3.88
C THR A 7 -14.70 -5.80 4.64
N GLY A 8 -14.36 -4.68 4.01
CA GLY A 8 -13.52 -3.66 4.63
C GLY A 8 -12.08 -3.71 4.14
N THR A 9 -11.20 -3.07 4.90
CA THR A 9 -9.78 -2.93 4.58
C THR A 9 -9.00 -4.17 5.00
N ILE A 10 -8.15 -4.69 4.10
CA ILE A 10 -7.36 -5.90 4.34
C ILE A 10 -5.88 -5.59 4.13
N ALA A 11 -5.05 -5.93 5.11
CA ALA A 11 -3.59 -5.84 5.01
C ALA A 11 -2.91 -7.19 5.24
N VAL A 12 -1.84 -7.45 4.47
CA VAL A 12 -0.88 -8.52 4.70
C VAL A 12 0.45 -7.88 5.06
N LEU A 13 0.95 -8.18 6.26
CA LEU A 13 2.16 -7.61 6.82
C LEU A 13 3.26 -8.67 6.89
N THR A 14 4.44 -8.37 6.36
CA THR A 14 5.61 -9.28 6.32
C THR A 14 6.81 -8.68 7.05
N HIS A 15 7.88 -9.45 7.22
CA HIS A 15 9.10 -8.93 7.80
C HIS A 15 9.92 -8.14 6.78
N THR A 16 10.11 -8.70 5.58
CA THR A 16 10.97 -8.12 4.54
C THR A 16 10.19 -7.70 3.28
N ASN A 17 10.80 -6.82 2.49
CA ASN A 17 10.24 -6.39 1.21
C ASN A 17 10.11 -7.54 0.21
N GLU A 18 11.06 -8.48 0.23
CA GLU A 18 11.06 -9.66 -0.64
C GLU A 18 9.85 -10.55 -0.32
N GLU A 19 9.57 -10.80 0.96
CA GLU A 19 8.37 -11.52 1.38
C GLU A 19 7.09 -10.78 0.94
N SER A 20 7.05 -9.45 1.07
CA SER A 20 5.91 -8.66 0.60
C SER A 20 5.69 -8.85 -0.91
N LEU A 21 6.76 -8.86 -1.71
CA LEU A 21 6.68 -9.08 -3.15
C LEU A 21 6.16 -10.49 -3.48
N LEU A 22 6.68 -11.52 -2.81
CA LEU A 22 6.24 -12.92 -3.01
C LEU A 22 4.76 -13.11 -2.65
N VAL A 23 4.32 -12.49 -1.55
CA VAL A 23 2.91 -12.52 -1.14
C VAL A 23 2.02 -11.86 -2.19
N GLN A 24 2.42 -10.70 -2.73
CA GLN A 24 1.65 -10.04 -3.78
C GLN A 24 1.52 -10.94 -5.02
N GLN A 25 2.62 -11.54 -5.46
CA GLN A 25 2.62 -12.46 -6.61
C GLN A 25 1.67 -13.64 -6.38
N ALA A 26 1.71 -14.25 -5.19
CA ALA A 26 0.81 -15.34 -4.82
C ALA A 26 -0.68 -14.92 -4.83
N LEU A 27 -0.99 -13.70 -4.35
CA LEU A 27 -2.36 -13.16 -4.38
C LEU A 27 -2.85 -12.95 -5.81
N TRP A 28 -2.01 -12.39 -6.69
CA TRP A 28 -2.35 -12.19 -8.10
C TRP A 28 -2.59 -13.50 -8.85
N GLN A 29 -1.79 -14.53 -8.59
CA GLN A 29 -2.02 -15.87 -9.16
C GLN A 29 -3.39 -16.46 -8.74
N GLN A 30 -3.91 -16.03 -7.60
CA GLN A 30 -5.25 -16.40 -7.11
C GLN A 30 -6.33 -15.39 -7.50
N HIS A 31 -6.05 -14.47 -8.43
CA HIS A 31 -6.96 -13.42 -8.88
C HIS A 31 -7.43 -12.49 -7.74
N VAL A 32 -6.64 -12.38 -6.68
CA VAL A 32 -6.89 -11.44 -5.58
C VAL A 32 -6.13 -10.14 -5.88
N PRO A 33 -6.82 -9.01 -6.09
CA PRO A 33 -6.14 -7.77 -6.40
C PRO A 33 -5.37 -7.28 -5.16
N ALA A 34 -4.05 -7.15 -5.32
CA ALA A 34 -3.14 -6.78 -4.23
C ALA A 34 -2.24 -5.61 -4.62
N ARG A 35 -2.03 -4.67 -3.68
CA ARG A 35 -1.17 -3.49 -3.85
C ARG A 35 0.00 -3.54 -2.87
N LEU A 36 1.21 -3.40 -3.39
CA LEU A 36 2.46 -3.52 -2.65
C LEU A 36 3.04 -2.15 -2.25
N ILE A 37 3.51 -2.04 -1.01
CA ILE A 37 4.24 -0.87 -0.49
C ILE A 37 5.71 -1.24 -0.20
N LEU A 38 6.60 -0.89 -1.13
CA LEU A 38 8.05 -1.15 -1.00
C LEU A 38 8.89 0.03 -0.52
N LYS A 39 8.41 1.27 -0.61
CA LYS A 39 9.16 2.46 -0.20
C LYS A 39 8.64 3.02 1.12
N GLU A 40 9.43 3.87 1.77
CA GLU A 40 9.04 4.51 3.03
C GLU A 40 7.74 5.28 2.87
N VAL A 41 6.80 4.99 3.77
CA VAL A 41 5.53 5.68 3.92
C VAL A 41 5.81 6.81 4.90
N GLY A 42 5.96 8.02 4.38
CA GLY A 42 6.47 9.17 5.14
C GLY A 42 7.00 10.33 4.30
N PHE A 43 7.12 10.17 2.98
CA PHE A 43 7.45 11.31 2.11
C PHE A 43 6.18 12.13 1.82
N SER A 44 6.29 13.46 1.95
CA SER A 44 5.22 14.37 1.52
C SER A 44 5.07 14.29 -0.01
N LEU A 45 3.84 14.20 -0.53
CA LEU A 45 3.58 14.22 -1.97
C LEU A 45 4.13 15.48 -2.64
N ARG A 46 4.16 16.61 -1.93
CA ARG A 46 4.84 17.84 -2.35
C ARG A 46 6.32 17.64 -2.70
N GLN A 47 6.99 16.67 -2.07
CA GLN A 47 8.40 16.37 -2.32
C GLN A 47 8.61 15.53 -3.58
N LEU A 48 7.55 14.92 -4.13
CA LEU A 48 7.62 14.13 -5.35
C LEU A 48 7.98 15.08 -6.52
N LEU A 49 9.18 14.89 -7.08
CA LEU A 49 9.77 15.77 -8.10
C LEU A 49 8.77 16.14 -9.21
N LYS A 50 7.94 15.19 -9.63
CA LYS A 50 6.95 15.37 -10.69
C LYS A 50 5.77 16.27 -10.28
N LEU A 51 5.33 16.20 -9.02
CA LEU A 51 4.35 17.15 -8.48
C LEU A 51 4.96 18.54 -8.34
N LYS A 52 6.28 18.65 -8.06
CA LYS A 52 7.00 19.93 -8.15
C LYS A 52 7.06 20.46 -9.58
N CYS A 53 7.36 19.61 -10.57
CA CYS A 53 7.35 20.00 -11.98
C CYS A 53 5.97 20.47 -12.43
N PHE A 54 4.91 19.72 -12.10
CA PHE A 54 3.54 20.14 -12.38
C PHE A 54 3.19 21.47 -11.72
N SER A 55 3.51 21.62 -10.43
CA SER A 55 3.29 22.87 -9.68
C SER A 55 4.08 24.03 -10.27
N HIS A 56 5.29 23.80 -10.75
CA HIS A 56 6.10 24.80 -11.43
C HIS A 56 5.46 25.23 -12.74
N TYR A 57 5.00 24.29 -13.58
CA TYR A 57 4.31 24.60 -14.83
C TYR A 57 3.03 25.41 -14.59
N LEU A 58 2.24 25.01 -13.60
CA LEU A 58 1.07 25.78 -13.18
C LEU A 58 1.47 27.20 -12.78
N HIS A 59 2.45 27.36 -11.88
CA HIS A 59 2.88 28.67 -11.42
C HIS A 59 3.35 29.56 -12.57
N THR A 60 4.12 29.02 -13.52
CA THR A 60 4.58 29.77 -14.71
C THR A 60 3.48 30.12 -15.69
N SER A 61 2.37 29.38 -15.69
CA SER A 61 1.21 29.65 -16.56
C SER A 61 0.29 30.74 -16.01
N ILE A 62 0.41 31.09 -14.72
CA ILE A 62 -0.44 32.11 -14.09
C ILE A 62 -0.03 33.49 -14.58
N LYS A 63 -0.90 34.09 -15.41
CA LYS A 63 -0.69 35.43 -15.99
C LYS A 63 -1.24 36.59 -15.15
N LYS A 64 -1.98 36.30 -14.07
CA LYS A 64 -2.71 37.31 -13.26
C LYS A 64 -2.29 37.26 -11.80
N GLU A 65 -2.19 38.43 -11.16
CA GLU A 65 -1.83 38.57 -9.73
C GLU A 65 -2.75 37.80 -8.77
N VAL A 66 -3.97 37.48 -9.20
CA VAL A 66 -5.00 36.83 -8.36
C VAL A 66 -4.83 35.30 -8.23
N GLY A 67 -3.77 34.71 -8.81
CA GLY A 67 -3.46 33.29 -8.64
C GLY A 67 -4.47 32.33 -9.28
N PHE A 68 -5.30 32.81 -10.21
CA PHE A 68 -6.31 32.02 -10.90
C PHE A 68 -5.68 31.11 -11.96
N ILE A 69 -6.09 29.83 -11.97
CA ILE A 69 -5.64 28.83 -12.94
C ILE A 69 -6.81 28.50 -13.86
N SER A 70 -6.64 28.74 -15.16
CA SER A 70 -7.67 28.38 -16.15
C SER A 70 -7.69 26.88 -16.41
N GLU A 71 -8.84 26.34 -16.81
CA GLU A 71 -8.97 24.93 -17.22
C GLU A 71 -8.00 24.60 -18.37
N VAL A 72 -7.82 25.53 -19.31
CA VAL A 72 -6.92 25.36 -20.46
C VAL A 72 -5.47 25.21 -20.00
N ASP A 73 -5.00 26.09 -19.10
CA ASP A 73 -3.64 26.04 -18.57
C ASP A 73 -3.42 24.77 -17.71
N TRP A 74 -4.43 24.38 -16.93
CA TRP A 74 -4.39 23.17 -16.11
C TRP A 74 -4.25 21.90 -16.96
N GLN A 75 -5.10 21.74 -17.99
CA GLN A 75 -5.02 20.58 -18.89
C GLN A 75 -3.72 20.59 -19.70
N ALA A 76 -3.25 21.75 -20.18
CA ALA A 76 -1.98 21.86 -20.89
C ALA A 76 -0.79 21.43 -20.00
N CYS A 77 -0.77 21.85 -18.74
CA CYS A 77 0.25 21.43 -17.77
C CYS A 77 0.16 19.92 -17.46
N LYS A 78 -1.05 19.38 -17.34
CA LYS A 78 -1.28 17.95 -17.09
C LYS A 78 -0.76 17.10 -18.25
N GLU A 79 -1.05 17.51 -19.49
CA GLU A 79 -0.58 16.81 -20.69
C GLU A 79 0.94 16.90 -20.84
N ARG A 80 1.53 18.06 -20.55
CA ARG A 80 3.00 18.23 -20.52
C ARG A 80 3.67 17.26 -19.56
N VAL A 81 3.12 17.10 -18.35
CA VAL A 81 3.64 16.15 -17.34
C VAL A 81 3.48 14.70 -17.77
N LYS A 82 2.40 14.35 -18.49
CA LYS A 82 2.25 12.99 -19.06
C LYS A 82 3.32 12.71 -20.10
N CYS A 83 3.53 13.64 -21.04
CA CYS A 83 4.50 13.48 -22.14
C CYS A 83 5.95 13.43 -21.65
N GLU A 84 6.34 14.34 -20.77
CA GLU A 84 7.73 14.41 -20.28
C GLU A 84 8.09 13.27 -19.31
N ILE A 85 7.10 12.59 -18.73
CA ILE A 85 7.31 11.67 -17.59
C ILE A 85 6.66 10.29 -17.80
N ALA A 86 6.32 9.95 -19.06
CA ALA A 86 5.63 8.74 -19.49
C ALA A 86 6.28 7.42 -19.02
N SER A 87 7.61 7.36 -18.94
CA SER A 87 8.38 6.13 -18.66
C SER A 87 8.53 5.77 -17.18
N SER A 88 7.92 6.54 -16.28
CA SER A 88 8.33 6.54 -14.88
C SER A 88 7.33 5.85 -13.93
N ILE A 89 7.86 5.06 -13.00
CA ILE A 89 7.11 4.19 -12.07
C ILE A 89 6.05 4.89 -11.19
N ASN A 90 6.09 6.23 -11.08
CA ASN A 90 5.16 7.01 -10.24
C ASN A 90 4.20 7.93 -11.03
N LEU A 91 4.10 7.83 -12.36
CA LEU A 91 3.19 8.69 -13.14
C LEU A 91 1.72 8.47 -12.74
N ASN A 92 1.32 7.21 -12.54
CA ASN A 92 -0.04 6.86 -12.13
C ASN A 92 -0.41 7.50 -10.78
N LEU A 93 0.52 7.51 -9.82
CA LEU A 93 0.33 8.19 -8.53
C LEU A 93 0.10 9.69 -8.70
N VAL A 94 0.90 10.36 -9.54
CA VAL A 94 0.76 11.79 -9.81
C VAL A 94 -0.58 12.11 -10.45
N LEU A 95 -1.01 11.31 -11.43
CA LEU A 95 -2.30 11.48 -12.08
C LEU A 95 -3.47 11.26 -11.11
N GLN A 96 -3.38 10.26 -10.23
CA GLN A 96 -4.38 10.04 -9.18
C GLN A 96 -4.49 11.24 -8.21
N VAL A 97 -3.34 11.82 -7.81
CA VAL A 97 -3.31 13.03 -6.96
C VAL A 97 -4.00 14.20 -7.64
N ILE A 98 -3.74 14.39 -8.93
CA ILE A 98 -4.37 15.46 -9.73
C ILE A 98 -5.88 15.20 -9.88
N GLU A 99 -6.28 13.96 -10.17
CA GLU A 99 -7.69 13.60 -10.38
C GLU A 99 -8.53 13.76 -9.11
N VAL A 100 -8.01 13.40 -7.94
CA VAL A 100 -8.71 13.61 -6.66
C VAL A 100 -8.91 15.10 -6.40
N TYR A 101 -7.91 15.93 -6.70
CA TYR A 101 -8.06 17.38 -6.63
C TYR A 101 -9.13 17.89 -7.61
N GLU A 102 -9.13 17.41 -8.86
CA GLU A 102 -10.14 17.79 -9.87
C GLU A 102 -11.57 17.48 -9.41
N LYS A 103 -11.78 16.34 -8.73
CA LYS A 103 -13.10 15.94 -8.21
C LYS A 103 -13.54 16.71 -6.98
N GLY A 104 -12.59 17.13 -6.13
CA GLY A 104 -12.86 17.86 -4.89
C GLY A 104 -12.84 19.39 -5.03
N SER A 105 -12.37 19.92 -6.15
CA SER A 105 -12.23 21.37 -6.37
C SER A 105 -13.43 21.96 -7.11
N SER A 106 -13.68 23.24 -6.84
CA SER A 106 -14.62 24.03 -7.63
C SER A 106 -14.10 24.22 -9.07
N PRO A 107 -14.98 24.52 -10.06
CA PRO A 107 -14.57 24.77 -11.45
C PRO A 107 -13.55 25.91 -11.60
N ARG A 108 -13.47 26.79 -10.60
CA ARG A 108 -12.46 27.83 -10.47
C ARG A 108 -11.37 27.32 -9.55
N ARG A 109 -10.17 27.11 -10.07
CA ARG A 109 -9.01 26.63 -9.32
C ARG A 109 -8.05 27.77 -9.03
N TYR A 110 -7.58 27.87 -7.80
CA TYR A 110 -6.57 28.84 -7.41
C TYR A 110 -5.26 28.16 -7.02
N TRP A 111 -4.17 28.89 -7.22
CA TRP A 111 -2.83 28.43 -6.85
C TRP A 111 -2.70 28.15 -5.36
N SER A 112 -3.27 29.00 -4.50
CA SER A 112 -3.29 28.81 -3.05
C SER A 112 -4.00 27.52 -2.65
N GLU A 113 -5.13 27.19 -3.29
CA GLU A 113 -5.89 25.96 -3.05
C GLU A 113 -5.08 24.72 -3.44
N TRP A 114 -4.39 24.77 -4.59
CA TRP A 114 -3.50 23.69 -5.00
C TRP A 114 -2.34 23.50 -4.02
N GLN A 115 -1.73 24.60 -3.55
CA GLN A 115 -0.65 24.54 -2.58
C GLN A 115 -1.10 23.98 -1.23
N ALA A 116 -2.27 24.41 -0.73
CA ALA A 116 -2.88 23.93 0.50
C ALA A 116 -3.21 22.44 0.40
N TYR A 117 -3.86 22.03 -0.69
CA TYR A 117 -4.13 20.63 -0.98
C TYR A 117 -2.86 19.77 -0.92
N LEU A 118 -1.77 20.19 -1.58
CA LEU A 118 -0.50 19.46 -1.53
C LEU A 118 0.16 19.42 -0.14
N GLN A 119 -0.19 20.30 0.81
CA GLN A 119 0.29 20.21 2.20
C GLN A 119 -0.51 19.21 3.01
N GLU A 120 -1.83 19.25 2.82
CA GLU A 120 -2.76 18.46 3.61
C GLU A 120 -2.76 17.01 3.17
N VAL A 121 -2.56 16.77 1.87
CA VAL A 121 -2.76 15.46 1.30
C VAL A 121 -1.59 14.52 1.62
N LYS A 122 -1.94 13.36 2.18
CA LYS A 122 -1.00 12.34 2.62
C LYS A 122 -0.76 11.36 1.49
N ALA A 123 0.50 10.98 1.24
CA ALA A 123 0.84 10.03 0.18
C ALA A 123 0.09 8.70 0.38
N GLU A 124 -0.08 8.37 1.65
CA GLU A 124 -0.90 7.30 2.19
C GLU A 124 -2.28 7.25 1.53
N ASP A 125 -3.00 8.37 1.42
CA ASP A 125 -4.39 8.37 0.96
C ASP A 125 -4.50 7.92 -0.52
N PHE A 126 -3.42 8.03 -1.28
CA PHE A 126 -3.31 7.54 -2.66
C PHE A 126 -2.68 6.16 -2.77
N PHE A 127 -1.94 5.72 -1.75
CA PHE A 127 -1.56 4.31 -1.61
C PHE A 127 -2.76 3.46 -1.17
N PHE A 128 -3.71 4.03 -0.42
CA PHE A 128 -4.81 3.34 0.24
C PHE A 128 -6.25 3.68 -0.27
N PRO A 129 -6.53 3.85 -1.58
CA PRO A 129 -7.92 4.05 -2.01
C PRO A 129 -8.71 2.72 -1.90
N GLU A 130 -9.85 2.82 -1.21
CA GLU A 130 -11.05 1.96 -1.15
C GLU A 130 -10.92 0.43 -1.16
N THR A 131 -11.32 -0.17 -0.02
CA THR A 131 -12.18 -1.35 0.25
C THR A 131 -12.23 -2.58 -0.69
N SER A 132 -11.31 -2.73 -1.65
CA SER A 132 -11.39 -3.77 -2.69
C SER A 132 -10.06 -4.43 -3.02
N LYS A 133 -8.93 -3.91 -2.52
CA LYS A 133 -7.59 -4.46 -2.76
C LYS A 133 -6.92 -4.81 -1.45
N VAL A 134 -6.24 -5.96 -1.44
CA VAL A 134 -5.39 -6.37 -0.32
C VAL A 134 -4.12 -5.54 -0.33
N LEU A 135 -3.83 -4.85 0.76
CA LEU A 135 -2.57 -4.17 0.95
C LEU A 135 -1.48 -5.18 1.33
N VAL A 136 -0.28 -5.06 0.77
CA VAL A 136 0.88 -5.86 1.16
C VAL A 136 2.06 -4.93 1.49
N SER A 137 2.62 -5.05 2.70
CA SER A 137 3.77 -4.24 3.14
C SER A 137 4.59 -4.95 4.21
N THR A 138 5.74 -4.38 4.57
CA THR A 138 6.42 -4.80 5.79
C THR A 138 5.72 -4.26 7.05
N MET A 139 5.92 -4.92 8.20
CA MET A 139 5.37 -4.49 9.49
C MET A 139 5.73 -3.04 9.84
N HIS A 140 6.95 -2.61 9.54
CA HIS A 140 7.45 -1.26 9.83
C HIS A 140 6.71 -0.15 9.05
N LYS A 141 6.13 -0.47 7.89
CA LYS A 141 5.44 0.51 7.03
C LYS A 141 3.96 0.64 7.33
N ALA A 142 3.44 -0.17 8.24
CA ALA A 142 2.04 -0.12 8.68
C ALA A 142 1.83 0.80 9.90
N ILE A 143 2.88 1.49 10.37
CA ILE A 143 2.81 2.40 11.52
C ILE A 143 1.79 3.52 11.24
N GLY A 144 0.93 3.81 12.22
CA GLY A 144 -0.03 4.92 12.14
C GLY A 144 -1.24 4.67 11.23
N LYS A 145 -1.38 3.46 10.68
CA LYS A 145 -2.58 3.02 9.95
C LYS A 145 -3.25 1.85 10.66
N GLU A 146 -4.54 1.68 10.43
CA GLU A 146 -5.34 0.58 10.95
C GLU A 146 -6.14 -0.04 9.81
N PHE A 147 -6.42 -1.33 9.91
CA PHE A 147 -7.13 -2.14 8.92
C PHE A 147 -8.18 -2.99 9.62
N ASP A 148 -9.28 -3.26 8.93
CA ASP A 148 -10.34 -4.12 9.46
C ASP A 148 -9.83 -5.55 9.63
N HIS A 149 -9.07 -6.05 8.66
CA HIS A 149 -8.48 -7.38 8.68
C HIS A 149 -6.96 -7.34 8.45
N VAL A 150 -6.19 -7.96 9.34
CA VAL A 150 -4.73 -8.09 9.21
C VAL A 150 -4.32 -9.56 9.11
N PHE A 151 -3.51 -9.87 8.12
CA PHE A 151 -2.79 -11.14 7.99
C PHE A 151 -1.30 -10.87 8.25
N LEU A 152 -0.74 -11.49 9.27
CA LEU A 152 0.65 -11.29 9.66
C LEU A 152 1.47 -12.53 9.30
N LEU A 153 2.50 -12.36 8.46
CA LEU A 153 3.44 -13.42 8.09
C LEU A 153 4.73 -13.27 8.90
N LEU A 154 4.99 -14.26 9.75
CA LEU A 154 6.18 -14.39 10.59
C LEU A 154 6.94 -15.66 10.21
N LYS A 155 7.47 -15.70 8.99
CA LYS A 155 8.34 -16.79 8.51
C LYS A 155 9.74 -16.60 9.10
N GLU A 156 10.26 -17.61 9.78
CA GLU A 156 11.58 -17.62 10.43
C GLU A 156 11.82 -16.41 11.36
N TYR A 157 10.74 -15.74 11.80
CA TYR A 157 10.81 -14.51 12.59
C TYR A 157 10.85 -14.84 14.07
N LYS A 158 12.04 -14.80 14.67
CA LYS A 158 12.22 -15.08 16.10
C LYS A 158 11.93 -13.84 16.97
N LEU A 159 11.31 -14.03 18.13
CA LEU A 159 11.04 -12.96 19.12
C LEU A 159 12.19 -12.80 20.13
N THR A 160 13.42 -12.64 19.64
CA THR A 160 14.65 -12.68 20.46
C THR A 160 14.97 -11.38 21.20
N SER A 161 14.44 -10.24 20.75
CA SER A 161 14.69 -8.92 21.37
C SER A 161 13.39 -8.15 21.60
N GLU A 162 13.42 -7.19 22.52
CA GLU A 162 12.29 -6.30 22.79
C GLU A 162 11.85 -5.50 21.56
N ASP A 163 12.80 -5.05 20.73
CA ASP A 163 12.48 -4.37 19.47
C ASP A 163 11.68 -5.27 18.54
N ARG A 164 12.09 -6.53 18.37
CA ARG A 164 11.37 -7.49 17.52
C ARG A 164 9.98 -7.80 18.05
N LYS A 165 9.84 -7.95 19.38
CA LYS A 165 8.54 -8.10 20.04
C LYS A 165 7.65 -6.88 19.80
N ARG A 166 8.22 -5.68 19.91
CA ARG A 166 7.52 -4.41 19.68
C ARG A 166 7.02 -4.28 18.23
N VAL A 167 7.81 -4.67 17.24
CA VAL A 167 7.36 -4.66 15.83
C VAL A 167 6.14 -5.55 15.64
N VAL A 168 6.16 -6.77 16.20
CA VAL A 168 5.03 -7.70 16.13
C VAL A 168 3.83 -7.16 16.89
N TYR A 169 4.01 -6.60 18.08
CA TYR A 169 2.95 -5.95 18.85
C TYR A 169 2.30 -4.79 18.08
N VAL A 170 3.11 -3.93 17.45
CA VAL A 170 2.59 -2.84 16.61
C VAL A 170 1.80 -3.40 15.43
N ALA A 171 2.30 -4.45 14.75
CA ALA A 171 1.59 -5.10 13.65
C ALA A 171 0.24 -5.69 14.10
N ILE A 172 0.19 -6.31 15.28
CA ILE A 172 -1.02 -6.86 15.89
C ILE A 172 -2.06 -5.75 16.14
N THR A 173 -1.64 -4.63 16.73
CA THR A 173 -2.55 -3.50 17.04
C THR A 173 -3.03 -2.73 15.81
N ARG A 174 -2.61 -3.08 14.59
CA ARG A 174 -3.16 -2.48 13.36
C ARG A 174 -4.53 -3.08 13.00
N ALA A 175 -4.95 -4.19 13.61
CA ALA A 175 -6.20 -4.88 13.27
C ALA A 175 -7.40 -4.36 14.09
N ARG A 176 -8.49 -3.99 13.41
CA ARG A 176 -9.73 -3.51 14.05
C ARG A 176 -10.77 -4.62 14.26
N LEU A 177 -10.97 -5.51 13.28
CA LEU A 177 -12.00 -6.56 13.32
C LEU A 177 -11.41 -7.96 13.45
N SER A 178 -10.38 -8.30 12.68
CA SER A 178 -9.78 -9.63 12.77
C SER A 178 -8.29 -9.65 12.49
N MET A 179 -7.59 -10.57 13.14
CA MET A 179 -6.18 -10.82 12.92
C MET A 179 -5.92 -12.30 12.69
N ARG A 180 -5.09 -12.61 11.69
CA ARG A 180 -4.63 -13.97 11.40
C ARG A 180 -3.11 -13.96 11.32
N ILE A 181 -2.45 -14.79 12.13
CA ILE A 181 -1.00 -14.87 12.16
C ILE A 181 -0.58 -16.21 11.55
N HIS A 182 0.28 -16.15 10.54
CA HIS A 182 0.94 -17.31 9.95
C HIS A 182 2.40 -17.30 10.39
N THR A 183 2.82 -18.32 11.11
CA THR A 183 4.19 -18.45 11.62
C THR A 183 4.61 -19.91 11.62
N ASP A 184 5.92 -20.13 11.47
CA ASP A 184 6.59 -21.41 11.62
C ASP A 184 7.19 -21.59 13.03
N GLN A 185 6.91 -20.66 13.95
CA GLN A 185 7.41 -20.66 15.32
C GLN A 185 6.31 -21.01 16.32
N PHE A 186 6.71 -21.53 17.49
CA PHE A 186 5.78 -22.03 18.52
C PHE A 186 5.43 -21.02 19.62
N PHE A 187 5.89 -19.77 19.54
CA PHE A 187 5.73 -18.82 20.65
C PHE A 187 4.27 -18.45 20.97
N PHE A 188 3.33 -18.63 20.03
CA PHE A 188 1.90 -18.45 20.29
C PHE A 188 1.20 -19.70 20.86
N ASN A 189 1.83 -20.88 20.85
CA ASN A 189 1.22 -22.12 21.34
C ASN A 189 0.91 -22.07 22.84
N GLN A 190 1.61 -21.21 23.59
CA GLN A 190 1.41 -21.04 25.02
C GLN A 190 0.21 -20.14 25.34
N LEU A 191 -0.31 -19.40 24.35
CA LEU A 191 -1.50 -18.57 24.54
C LEU A 191 -2.73 -19.46 24.66
N ARG A 192 -3.22 -19.61 25.90
CA ARG A 192 -4.51 -20.25 26.18
C ARG A 192 -5.58 -19.16 26.30
N GLY A 193 -6.44 -19.05 25.30
CA GLY A 193 -7.66 -18.24 25.34
C GLY A 193 -8.92 -19.12 25.35
N PRO A 194 -10.08 -18.60 25.76
CA PRO A 194 -11.34 -19.33 25.64
C PRO A 194 -11.61 -19.61 24.16
N SER A 195 -11.40 -20.88 23.76
CA SER A 195 -11.77 -21.47 22.47
C SER A 195 -11.57 -20.59 21.23
N LEU A 196 -10.34 -20.13 20.96
CA LEU A 196 -9.97 -19.78 19.59
C LEU A 196 -9.57 -21.06 18.86
N PRO A 197 -10.25 -21.46 17.77
CA PRO A 197 -9.87 -22.65 17.01
C PRO A 197 -8.48 -22.43 16.39
N LEU A 198 -7.45 -23.02 17.00
CA LEU A 198 -6.11 -23.12 16.43
C LEU A 198 -6.18 -24.06 15.24
N ARG A 199 -6.32 -23.50 14.03
CA ARG A 199 -6.24 -24.27 12.80
C ARG A 199 -4.79 -24.32 12.32
N MET A 200 -4.05 -25.34 12.75
CA MET A 200 -2.79 -25.71 12.11
C MET A 200 -3.07 -26.14 10.68
N MET A 201 -2.77 -25.26 9.71
CA MET A 201 -2.63 -25.69 8.31
C MET A 201 -1.19 -26.11 8.11
N LEU A 202 -0.94 -27.42 8.21
CA LEU A 202 0.27 -28.01 7.63
C LEU A 202 0.15 -27.81 6.11
N LEU A 203 0.93 -26.87 5.56
CA LEU A 203 1.16 -26.84 4.12
C LEU A 203 1.95 -28.12 3.82
N SER A 204 1.26 -29.19 3.41
CA SER A 204 1.91 -30.26 2.69
C SER A 204 2.35 -29.65 1.36
N THR A 205 3.56 -29.09 1.32
CA THR A 205 4.24 -28.94 0.06
C THR A 205 4.41 -30.36 -0.46
N ARG A 206 3.53 -30.78 -1.39
CA ARG A 206 3.87 -31.89 -2.26
C ARG A 206 5.12 -31.41 -2.98
N SER A 207 6.26 -31.98 -2.59
CA SER A 207 7.48 -31.86 -3.37
C SER A 207 7.12 -32.17 -4.83
N PRO A 208 7.60 -31.36 -5.81
CA PRO A 208 7.52 -31.80 -7.19
C PRO A 208 8.23 -33.16 -7.25
N LYS A 209 7.54 -34.19 -7.75
CA LYS A 209 8.19 -35.48 -8.01
C LYS A 209 9.43 -35.19 -8.87
N PRO A 210 10.62 -35.69 -8.52
CA PRO A 210 11.77 -35.56 -9.39
C PRO A 210 11.41 -36.22 -10.73
N PHE A 211 11.56 -35.46 -11.81
CA PHE A 211 11.36 -35.93 -13.16
C PHE A 211 12.40 -37.02 -13.44
N SER A 212 11.99 -38.29 -13.40
CA SER A 212 12.83 -39.42 -13.74
C SER A 212 12.84 -39.59 -15.26
N TRP A 213 13.92 -39.19 -15.91
CA TRP A 213 14.26 -39.75 -17.21
C TRP A 213 14.71 -41.19 -16.98
N ASN A 214 13.90 -42.18 -17.38
CA ASN A 214 14.37 -43.49 -17.79
C ASN A 214 13.24 -44.36 -18.36
N GLN A 215 13.49 -44.84 -19.60
CA GLN A 215 12.94 -46.03 -20.27
C GLN A 215 11.48 -45.91 -20.75
N ALA A 216 11.12 -46.19 -22.01
CA ALA A 216 11.82 -46.74 -23.18
C ALA A 216 11.11 -46.28 -24.47
#